data_AF-A0A974P7S9-F1
#
_entry.id   AF-A0A974P7S9-F1
#
_cell.length_a   1.000
_cell.length_b   1.000
_cell.length_c   1.000
_cell.angle_alpha   90.00
_cell.angle_beta   90.00
_cell.angle_gamma   90.00
#
_symmetry.space_group_name_H-M   'P 1'
#
loop_
_entity.id
_entity.type
_entity.pdbx_description
1 polymer ?
#
loop_
_entity_poly.entity_id
_entity_poly.type
_entity_poly.pdbx_seq_one_letter_code
_entity_poly.pdbx_strand_id
1 'polypeptide(L)'
;MVRRHRRHLPQPRPGLSGPQRRGGHAAGHSAGGDRRARLSGRNHRDLDPDALQEGRAGDVRPQAARRPGRQPEAPDPDHHPTSKAYDGEHDAPLTPAEIVEQGLLSALQWETLSRYALALFDRGQEMAAARGLILVDTKYEFGVDTNGQIILADEIHTPDSSRYWFAETYADKFAKGERPDSFDKDFVRAWVAARCDPYKDQIPEIPAEMIDETARVYIQAFETITGRAFEVETGGEPILTRIRKNLAVYIPA
;
A
#
# COMPACT_ATOMS: atom_id res chain seq x y z
N MET A 1 -39.63 -8.45 -28.83
CA MET A 1 -39.56 -9.57 -29.79
C MET A 1 -38.12 -9.66 -30.29
N VAL A 2 -37.39 -10.73 -29.89
CA VAL A 2 -36.29 -11.38 -30.66
C VAL A 2 -34.97 -10.56 -30.77
N ARG A 3 -33.74 -11.04 -30.50
CA ARG A 3 -33.15 -12.39 -30.64
C ARG A 3 -31.91 -12.53 -29.72
N ARG A 4 -31.79 -13.69 -29.07
CA ARG A 4 -30.57 -14.21 -28.44
C ARG A 4 -29.61 -14.73 -29.51
N HIS A 5 -28.31 -14.47 -29.38
CA HIS A 5 -27.27 -15.34 -29.92
C HIS A 5 -26.38 -15.85 -28.77
N ARG A 6 -26.56 -17.14 -28.45
CA ARG A 6 -25.59 -17.96 -27.71
C ARG A 6 -24.38 -18.18 -28.62
N ARG A 7 -23.18 -17.83 -28.16
CA ARG A 7 -21.94 -18.48 -28.61
C ARG A 7 -21.41 -19.35 -27.47
N HIS A 8 -20.97 -20.55 -27.84
CA HIS A 8 -20.38 -21.55 -26.96
C HIS A 8 -19.15 -20.98 -26.23
N LEU A 9 -19.13 -21.11 -24.91
CA LEU A 9 -17.92 -20.99 -24.10
C LEU A 9 -17.12 -22.31 -24.22
N PRO A 10 -15.81 -22.27 -24.48
CA PRO A 10 -14.95 -23.44 -24.33
C PRO A 10 -14.76 -23.77 -22.83
N GLN A 11 -14.71 -25.07 -22.53
CA GLN A 11 -14.44 -25.60 -21.18
C GLN A 11 -13.09 -25.08 -20.64
N PRO A 12 -12.98 -24.70 -19.35
CA PRO A 12 -11.71 -24.27 -18.78
C PRO A 12 -10.77 -25.46 -18.58
N ARG A 13 -9.51 -25.31 -19.02
CA ARG A 13 -8.39 -26.18 -18.64
C ARG A 13 -7.91 -25.84 -17.23
N PRO A 14 -7.35 -26.81 -16.47
CA PRO A 14 -6.90 -26.57 -15.11
C PRO A 14 -5.49 -25.97 -15.08
N GLY A 15 -5.28 -24.94 -14.26
CA GLY A 15 -3.94 -24.50 -13.86
C GLY A 15 -3.78 -23.00 -13.70
N LEU A 16 -3.23 -22.61 -12.54
CA LEU A 16 -2.80 -21.28 -12.11
C LEU A 16 -3.88 -20.39 -11.46
N SER A 17 -4.21 -20.72 -10.21
CA SER A 17 -4.73 -19.76 -9.24
C SER A 17 -3.65 -19.46 -8.19
N GLY A 18 -3.13 -18.22 -8.18
CA GLY A 18 -2.31 -17.73 -7.07
C GLY A 18 -3.14 -17.58 -5.79
N PRO A 19 -2.52 -17.57 -4.59
CA PRO A 19 -3.27 -17.46 -3.34
C PRO A 19 -3.82 -16.04 -3.16
N GLN A 20 -5.11 -15.86 -3.46
CA GLN A 20 -5.89 -14.72 -2.99
C GLN A 20 -6.15 -14.87 -1.49
N ARG A 21 -5.85 -13.84 -0.69
CA ARG A 21 -6.35 -13.72 0.67
C ARG A 21 -7.87 -13.57 0.61
N ARG A 22 -8.63 -14.59 1.05
CA ARG A 22 -10.03 -14.40 1.43
C ARG A 22 -10.04 -13.91 2.88
N GLY A 23 -10.40 -12.63 3.07
CA GLY A 23 -10.87 -12.16 4.37
C GLY A 23 -12.08 -12.99 4.80
N GLY A 24 -12.27 -13.13 6.11
CA GLY A 24 -13.23 -14.06 6.72
C GLY A 24 -14.61 -14.07 6.04
N HIS A 25 -15.15 -15.28 5.85
CA HIS A 25 -16.46 -15.50 5.27
C HIS A 25 -17.57 -14.89 6.15
N ALA A 26 -18.19 -13.82 5.65
CA ALA A 26 -19.63 -13.64 5.84
C ALA A 26 -20.35 -14.70 4.99
N ALA A 27 -21.20 -15.51 5.61
CA ALA A 27 -21.95 -16.55 4.94
C ALA A 27 -22.95 -15.95 3.94
N GLY A 28 -22.94 -16.52 2.73
CA GLY A 28 -23.79 -16.34 1.55
C GLY A 28 -25.02 -15.42 1.65
N HIS A 29 -25.05 -14.42 0.77
CA HIS A 29 -25.87 -14.43 -0.45
C HIS A 29 -25.26 -13.43 -1.45
N SER A 30 -25.04 -13.87 -2.68
CA SER A 30 -24.49 -13.06 -3.76
C SER A 30 -25.48 -11.99 -4.19
N ALA A 31 -25.35 -10.77 -3.66
CA ALA A 31 -25.94 -9.56 -4.23
C ALA A 31 -25.30 -8.33 -3.55
N GLY A 32 -24.19 -7.83 -4.07
CA GLY A 32 -23.59 -6.58 -3.61
C GLY A 32 -22.11 -6.51 -3.99
N GLY A 33 -21.76 -5.61 -4.90
CA GLY A 33 -20.38 -5.40 -5.32
C GLY A 33 -19.48 -5.07 -4.12
N ASP A 34 -18.36 -5.78 -4.00
CA ASP A 34 -17.29 -5.52 -3.03
C ASP A 34 -16.67 -4.15 -3.36
N ARG A 35 -17.23 -3.07 -2.80
CA ARG A 35 -16.78 -1.69 -3.00
C ARG A 35 -15.51 -1.48 -2.17
N ARG A 36 -14.35 -1.60 -2.81
CA ARG A 36 -13.04 -1.34 -2.19
C ARG A 36 -12.60 0.10 -2.49
N ALA A 37 -12.25 0.85 -1.46
CA ALA A 37 -11.70 2.20 -1.58
C ALA A 37 -10.22 2.19 -1.19
N ARG A 38 -9.37 2.85 -1.99
CA ARG A 38 -7.94 3.03 -1.68
C ARG A 38 -7.69 4.49 -1.30
N LEU A 39 -6.86 4.68 -0.28
CA LEU A 39 -6.30 5.99 0.02
C LEU A 39 -4.79 5.89 0.08
N SER A 40 -4.11 6.74 -0.70
CA SER A 40 -2.71 7.05 -0.46
C SER A 40 -2.63 8.29 0.42
N GLY A 41 -1.89 8.19 1.53
CA GLY A 41 -1.41 9.35 2.27
C GLY A 41 -0.10 9.76 1.63
N ARG A 42 -0.03 10.98 1.07
CA ARG A 42 1.23 11.54 0.57
C ARG A 42 1.54 12.79 1.36
N ASN A 43 2.78 12.93 1.82
CA ASN A 43 3.31 14.25 2.12
C ASN A 43 3.96 14.77 0.84
N HIS A 44 3.28 15.66 0.12
CA HIS A 44 3.74 16.12 -1.21
C HIS A 44 4.79 17.23 -1.16
N ARG A 45 5.22 17.64 0.04
CA ARG A 45 6.27 18.65 0.22
C ARG A 45 7.59 17.94 0.45
N ASP A 46 8.61 18.34 -0.31
CA ASP A 46 10.00 18.10 0.08
C ASP A 46 10.11 18.48 1.56
N LEU A 47 10.43 17.49 2.41
CA LEU A 47 10.49 17.70 3.84
C LEU A 47 11.60 18.72 4.09
N ASP A 48 11.27 19.80 4.79
CA ASP A 48 12.26 20.80 5.15
C ASP A 48 13.37 20.11 5.98
N PRO A 49 14.62 20.04 5.48
CA PRO A 49 15.69 19.36 6.18
C PRO A 49 15.98 19.97 7.57
N ASP A 50 15.70 21.27 7.75
CA ASP A 50 15.88 21.94 9.03
C ASP A 50 14.83 21.48 10.07
N ALA A 51 13.63 21.08 9.63
CA ALA A 51 12.58 20.54 10.50
C ALA A 51 12.91 19.12 11.01
N LEU A 52 13.71 18.35 10.27
CA LEU A 52 14.13 17.00 10.65
C LEU A 52 15.25 17.02 11.70
N GLN A 53 16.16 17.99 11.63
CA GLN A 53 17.33 18.09 12.51
C GLN A 53 16.99 18.59 13.94
N GLU A 54 15.90 19.35 14.09
CA GLU A 54 15.41 19.82 15.39
C GLU A 54 14.55 18.80 16.16
N GLY A 55 14.43 17.55 15.66
CA GLY A 55 13.49 16.57 16.23
C GLY A 55 12.03 16.95 16.03
N ARG A 56 11.75 17.87 15.10
CA ARG A 56 10.41 18.36 14.71
C ARG A 56 9.84 17.64 13.49
N ALA A 57 10.35 16.44 13.16
CA ALA A 57 9.78 15.57 12.13
C ALA A 57 8.29 15.25 12.37
N GLY A 58 7.80 15.41 13.61
CA GLY A 58 6.39 15.31 14.00
C GLY A 58 5.69 16.65 14.34
N ASP A 59 6.34 17.81 14.17
CA ASP A 59 5.74 19.14 14.41
C ASP A 59 5.42 19.86 13.09
N VAL A 60 4.76 19.16 12.16
CA VAL A 60 3.80 19.85 11.31
C VAL A 60 2.59 20.12 12.19
N ARG A 61 2.60 21.26 12.87
CA ARG A 61 1.47 21.70 13.70
C ARG A 61 0.17 21.53 12.90
N PRO A 62 -0.83 20.77 13.38
CA PRO A 62 -2.19 20.91 12.87
C PRO A 62 -2.64 22.30 13.33
N GLN A 63 -2.50 23.31 12.46
CA GLN A 63 -3.01 24.62 12.79
C GLN A 63 -4.54 24.56 12.85
N ALA A 64 -4.98 24.66 14.09
CA ALA A 64 -6.22 25.21 14.58
C ALA A 64 -7.47 24.32 14.50
N ALA A 65 -7.87 23.90 15.71
CA ALA A 65 -9.24 23.83 16.17
C ALA A 65 -10.20 24.70 15.33
N ARG A 66 -11.14 24.01 14.66
CA ARG A 66 -12.17 24.62 13.82
C ARG A 66 -12.98 25.63 14.65
N ARG A 67 -12.93 26.91 14.27
CA ARG A 67 -13.97 27.88 14.63
C ARG A 67 -15.27 27.45 13.92
N PRO A 68 -16.44 27.44 14.58
CA PRO A 68 -17.69 27.07 13.92
C PRO A 68 -18.07 28.17 12.92
N GLY A 69 -18.25 27.82 11.64
CA GLY A 69 -18.86 28.72 10.65
C GLY A 69 -18.26 28.81 9.24
N ARG A 70 -17.34 27.93 8.80
CA ARG A 70 -16.88 27.94 7.39
C ARG A 70 -17.42 26.74 6.60
N GLN A 71 -18.05 27.04 5.46
CA GLN A 71 -18.45 26.11 4.40
C GLN A 71 -17.23 25.42 3.75
N PRO A 72 -17.41 24.29 3.04
CA PRO A 72 -16.32 23.35 2.77
C PRO A 72 -15.36 23.89 1.72
N GLU A 73 -14.19 24.34 2.15
CA GLU A 73 -13.05 24.61 1.27
C GLU A 73 -12.35 23.28 0.91
N ALA A 74 -11.66 23.31 -0.25
CA ALA A 74 -11.00 22.24 -1.00
C ALA A 74 -10.39 21.06 -0.21
N PRO A 75 -10.25 19.86 -0.84
CA PRO A 75 -9.63 18.71 -0.20
C PRO A 75 -8.23 19.05 0.33
N ASP A 76 -7.96 18.59 1.54
CA ASP A 76 -6.67 18.68 2.21
C ASP A 76 -5.56 18.08 1.30
N PRO A 77 -4.50 18.84 0.96
CA PRO A 77 -3.49 18.46 -0.02
C PRO A 77 -2.73 17.17 0.30
N ASP A 78 -2.87 16.62 1.51
CA ASP A 78 -2.19 15.39 1.93
C ASP A 78 -2.98 14.10 1.61
N HIS A 79 -4.20 14.24 1.05
CA HIS A 79 -5.07 13.11 0.68
C HIS A 79 -5.18 12.92 -0.83
N HIS A 80 -4.69 11.79 -1.33
CA HIS A 80 -4.86 11.40 -2.72
C HIS A 80 -5.58 10.04 -2.79
N PRO A 81 -6.92 10.01 -2.71
CA PRO A 81 -7.66 8.78 -2.89
C PRO A 81 -7.64 8.35 -4.37
N THR A 82 -7.62 7.04 -4.58
CA THR A 82 -7.72 6.44 -5.91
C THR A 82 -8.79 5.36 -5.91
N SER A 83 -9.44 5.15 -7.06
CA SER A 83 -10.29 3.96 -7.25
C SER A 83 -9.45 2.77 -7.67
N LYS A 84 -9.92 1.56 -7.32
CA LYS A 84 -9.51 0.32 -8.01
C LYS A 84 -10.35 0.19 -9.27
N ALA A 85 -9.70 0.09 -10.42
CA ALA A 85 -10.39 -0.39 -11.61
C ALA A 85 -10.50 -1.93 -11.57
N TYR A 86 -11.58 -2.48 -12.11
CA TYR A 86 -11.74 -3.92 -12.26
C TYR A 86 -10.84 -4.41 -13.40
N ASP A 87 -10.16 -5.55 -13.23
CA ASP A 87 -9.38 -6.24 -14.27
C ASP A 87 -8.53 -5.37 -15.23
N GLY A 88 -7.31 -5.01 -14.80
CA GLY A 88 -6.23 -4.57 -15.70
C GLY A 88 -6.20 -3.08 -16.09
N GLU A 89 -7.15 -2.28 -15.62
CA GLU A 89 -7.14 -0.82 -15.78
C GLU A 89 -6.35 -0.12 -14.65
N HIS A 90 -5.78 1.06 -14.95
CA HIS A 90 -4.97 1.82 -13.99
C HIS A 90 -5.83 2.50 -12.91
N ASP A 91 -5.31 2.59 -11.69
CA ASP A 91 -5.91 3.37 -10.60
C ASP A 91 -6.11 4.84 -11.05
N ALA A 92 -7.34 5.35 -10.92
CA ALA A 92 -7.67 6.73 -11.25
C ALA A 92 -7.76 7.57 -9.98
N PRO A 93 -7.20 8.80 -9.95
CA PRO A 93 -7.42 9.73 -8.85
C PRO A 93 -8.91 10.09 -8.78
N LEU A 94 -9.44 10.09 -7.56
CA LEU A 94 -10.79 10.58 -7.27
C LEU A 94 -10.71 11.74 -6.30
N THR A 95 -11.73 12.58 -6.28
CA THR A 95 -11.96 13.56 -5.23
C THR A 95 -12.86 12.96 -4.14
N PRO A 96 -12.82 13.49 -2.91
CA PRO A 96 -13.76 13.10 -1.86
C PRO A 96 -15.23 13.23 -2.27
N ALA A 97 -15.56 14.27 -3.04
CA ALA A 97 -16.91 14.49 -3.54
C ALA A 97 -17.33 13.37 -4.50
N GLU A 98 -16.48 13.02 -5.48
CA GLU A 98 -16.75 11.94 -6.43
C GLU A 98 -16.93 10.59 -5.73
N ILE A 99 -16.17 10.30 -4.66
CA ILE A 99 -16.30 9.06 -3.88
C ILE A 99 -17.70 8.94 -3.27
N VAL A 100 -18.23 10.05 -2.75
CA VAL A 100 -19.55 10.08 -2.13
C VAL A 100 -20.66 10.11 -3.17
N GLU A 101 -20.52 10.90 -4.23
CA GLU A 101 -21.48 11.03 -5.33
C GLU A 101 -21.65 9.71 -6.11
N GLN A 102 -20.57 8.98 -6.33
CA GLN A 102 -20.59 7.65 -6.96
C GLN A 102 -21.09 6.56 -5.99
N GLY A 103 -21.35 6.90 -4.73
CA GLY A 103 -21.79 5.98 -3.70
C GLY A 103 -20.74 4.91 -3.36
N LEU A 104 -19.45 5.18 -3.57
CA LEU A 104 -18.39 4.24 -3.18
C LEU A 104 -18.30 4.15 -1.66
N LEU A 105 -18.44 5.29 -0.98
CA LEU A 105 -18.54 5.41 0.48
C LEU A 105 -19.61 6.45 0.83
N SER A 106 -20.25 6.31 1.99
CA SER A 106 -21.00 7.41 2.60
C SER A 106 -20.04 8.50 3.12
N ALA A 107 -20.56 9.72 3.35
CA ALA A 107 -19.76 10.81 3.90
C ALA A 107 -19.10 10.46 5.25
N LEU A 108 -19.82 9.77 6.13
CA LEU A 108 -19.30 9.32 7.44
C LEU A 108 -18.20 8.25 7.30
N GLN A 109 -18.37 7.33 6.34
CA GLN A 109 -17.37 6.32 6.02
C GLN A 109 -16.11 6.95 5.46
N TRP A 110 -16.24 7.92 4.54
CA TRP A 110 -15.12 8.69 4.02
C TRP A 110 -14.38 9.42 5.15
N GLU A 111 -15.07 10.16 6.01
CA GLU A 111 -14.47 10.85 7.15
C GLU A 111 -13.72 9.88 8.09
N THR A 112 -14.33 8.73 8.38
CA THR A 112 -13.72 7.69 9.23
C THR A 112 -12.46 7.14 8.59
N LEU A 113 -12.51 6.81 7.29
CA LEU A 113 -11.38 6.29 6.54
C LEU A 113 -10.23 7.31 6.52
N SER A 114 -10.50 8.56 6.13
CA SER A 114 -9.47 9.62 6.10
C SER A 114 -8.79 9.79 7.46
N ARG A 115 -9.58 9.81 8.55
CA ARG A 115 -9.04 9.89 9.91
C ARG A 115 -8.14 8.70 10.26
N TYR A 116 -8.52 7.47 9.87
CA TYR A 116 -7.69 6.28 10.09
C TYR A 116 -6.40 6.32 9.28
N ALA A 117 -6.47 6.71 8.00
CA ALA A 117 -5.30 6.80 7.14
C ALA A 117 -4.26 7.78 7.68
N LEU A 118 -4.69 8.98 8.12
CA LEU A 118 -3.80 9.97 8.72
C LEU A 118 -3.19 9.47 10.04
N ALA A 119 -4.02 8.94 10.95
CA ALA A 119 -3.53 8.43 12.23
C ALA A 119 -2.51 7.28 12.06
N LEU A 120 -2.72 6.41 11.07
CA LEU A 120 -1.74 5.37 10.72
C LEU A 120 -0.46 5.99 10.16
N PHE A 121 -0.56 7.03 9.33
CA PHE A 121 0.60 7.69 8.75
C PHE A 121 1.44 8.39 9.81
N ASP A 122 0.82 9.17 10.69
CA ASP A 122 1.47 9.81 11.83
C ASP A 122 2.20 8.78 12.69
N ARG A 123 1.52 7.67 13.03
CA ARG A 123 2.14 6.59 13.79
C ARG A 123 3.31 5.94 13.07
N GLY A 124 3.20 5.76 11.75
CA GLY A 124 4.27 5.25 10.90
C GLY A 124 5.49 6.17 10.89
N GLN A 125 5.27 7.49 10.80
CA GLN A 125 6.34 8.49 10.85
C GLN A 125 7.06 8.47 12.19
N GLU A 126 6.34 8.40 13.32
CA GLU A 126 6.95 8.26 14.65
C GLU A 126 7.83 7.01 14.75
N MET A 127 7.33 5.87 14.27
CA MET A 127 8.06 4.60 14.31
C MET A 127 9.30 4.62 13.40
N ALA A 128 9.18 5.19 12.20
CA ALA A 128 10.29 5.35 11.26
C ALA A 128 11.38 6.27 11.83
N ALA A 129 10.99 7.43 12.38
CA ALA A 129 11.92 8.39 12.95
C ALA A 129 12.74 7.80 14.10
N ALA A 130 12.11 6.98 14.97
CA ALA A 130 12.80 6.25 16.03
C ALA A 130 13.86 5.24 15.53
N ARG A 131 13.86 4.95 14.23
CA ARG A 131 14.80 4.04 13.57
C ARG A 131 15.73 4.75 12.57
N GLY A 132 15.81 6.08 12.60
CA GLY A 132 16.64 6.84 11.67
C GLY A 132 16.11 6.82 10.24
N LEU A 133 14.80 6.60 10.07
CA LEU A 133 14.12 6.60 8.78
C LEU A 133 13.13 7.75 8.67
N ILE A 134 12.86 8.14 7.44
CA ILE A 134 11.81 9.09 7.06
C ILE A 134 10.77 8.30 6.26
N LEU A 135 9.54 8.22 6.77
CA LEU A 135 8.41 7.67 6.02
C LEU A 135 7.81 8.79 5.16
N VAL A 136 8.06 8.74 3.86
CA VAL A 136 7.71 9.84 2.92
C VAL A 136 6.24 9.79 2.54
N ASP A 137 5.74 8.60 2.22
CA ASP A 137 4.36 8.33 1.88
C ASP A 137 4.08 6.84 1.99
N THR A 138 2.79 6.52 1.98
CA THR A 138 2.31 5.14 1.98
C THR A 138 0.92 5.03 1.38
N LYS A 139 0.64 3.84 0.84
CA LYS A 139 -0.70 3.45 0.38
C LYS A 139 -1.37 2.59 1.43
N TYR A 140 -2.62 2.89 1.74
CA TYR A 140 -3.50 2.06 2.56
C TYR A 140 -4.67 1.53 1.73
N GLU A 141 -5.06 0.29 2.00
CA GLU A 141 -6.29 -0.29 1.46
C GLU A 141 -7.32 -0.45 2.56
N PHE A 142 -8.55 -0.01 2.30
CA PHE A 142 -9.66 -0.20 3.21
C PHE A 142 -10.80 -0.95 2.52
N GLY A 143 -11.47 -1.79 3.30
CA GLY A 143 -12.75 -2.40 2.94
C GLY A 143 -13.87 -1.85 3.80
N VAL A 144 -15.10 -2.12 3.36
CA VAL A 144 -16.31 -1.92 4.16
C VAL A 144 -16.88 -3.29 4.48
N ASP A 145 -17.08 -3.59 5.76
CA ASP A 145 -17.70 -4.86 6.15
C ASP A 145 -19.23 -4.87 5.91
N THR A 146 -19.87 -6.00 6.18
CA THR A 146 -21.33 -6.15 6.01
C THR A 146 -22.16 -5.25 6.92
N ASN A 147 -21.56 -4.70 7.98
CA ASN A 147 -22.19 -3.78 8.92
C ASN A 147 -21.91 -2.31 8.56
N GLY A 148 -21.21 -2.05 7.45
CA GLY A 148 -20.84 -0.71 7.01
C GLY A 148 -19.59 -0.14 7.71
N GLN A 149 -18.85 -0.94 8.46
CA GLN A 149 -17.65 -0.50 9.18
C GLN A 149 -16.42 -0.45 8.27
N ILE A 150 -15.59 0.57 8.45
CA ILE A 150 -14.30 0.70 7.75
C ILE A 150 -13.28 -0.24 8.39
N ILE A 151 -12.72 -1.13 7.57
CA ILE A 151 -11.73 -2.12 7.97
C ILE A 151 -10.46 -1.89 7.17
N LEU A 152 -9.33 -1.76 7.88
CA LEU A 152 -8.01 -1.74 7.26
C LEU A 152 -7.68 -3.12 6.70
N ALA A 153 -7.16 -3.14 5.48
CA ALA A 153 -6.81 -4.34 4.76
C ALA A 153 -5.40 -4.21 4.16
N ASP A 154 -4.96 -5.30 3.52
CA ASP A 154 -3.68 -5.40 2.85
C ASP A 154 -2.47 -5.18 3.80
N GLU A 155 -1.32 -4.83 3.23
CA GLU A 155 -0.09 -4.53 3.94
C GLU A 155 0.01 -3.06 4.37
N ILE A 156 0.84 -2.81 5.39
CA ILE A 156 1.02 -1.49 6.00
C ILE A 156 2.51 -1.28 6.24
N HIS A 157 3.01 -0.10 5.85
CA HIS A 157 4.36 0.36 6.18
C HIS A 157 5.48 -0.56 5.68
N THR A 158 5.21 -1.32 4.62
CA THR A 158 6.19 -2.19 3.95
C THR A 158 6.95 -1.42 2.86
N PRO A 159 8.13 -1.88 2.44
CA PRO A 159 8.85 -1.25 1.32
C PRO A 159 8.17 -1.39 -0.06
N ASP A 160 7.02 -2.07 -0.14
CA ASP A 160 6.20 -2.18 -1.36
C ASP A 160 5.00 -1.22 -1.35
N SER A 161 4.48 -0.93 -0.15
CA SER A 161 3.37 0.00 0.06
C SER A 161 3.83 1.41 0.43
N SER A 162 5.10 1.58 0.82
CA SER A 162 5.63 2.82 1.40
C SER A 162 7.01 3.18 0.88
N ARG A 163 7.29 4.48 0.83
CA ARG A 163 8.64 5.01 0.54
C ARG A 163 9.32 5.43 1.84
N TYR A 164 10.51 4.87 2.06
CA TYR A 164 11.39 5.21 3.18
C TYR A 164 12.68 5.84 2.67
N TRP A 165 13.13 6.90 3.33
CA TRP A 165 14.48 7.43 3.17
C TRP A 165 15.29 7.26 4.45
N PHE A 166 16.61 7.13 4.31
CA PHE A 166 17.52 7.18 5.44
C PHE A 166 17.70 8.63 5.89
N ALA A 167 17.42 8.92 7.16
CA ALA A 167 17.49 10.27 7.69
C ALA A 167 18.92 10.83 7.66
N GLU A 168 19.92 9.98 7.86
CA GLU A 168 21.34 10.34 7.91
C GLU A 168 21.83 10.99 6.61
N THR A 169 21.40 10.50 5.45
CA THR A 169 21.89 10.98 4.15
C THR A 169 20.94 11.98 3.49
N TYR A 170 19.73 12.16 4.03
CA TYR A 170 18.69 12.98 3.41
C TYR A 170 19.12 14.41 3.13
N ALA A 171 19.61 15.14 4.15
CA ALA A 171 19.95 16.56 4.01
C ALA A 171 21.06 16.79 2.97
N ASP A 172 22.12 15.99 3.01
CA ASP A 172 23.24 16.08 2.08
C ASP A 172 22.84 15.75 0.63
N LYS A 173 22.01 14.71 0.44
CA LYS A 173 21.49 14.32 -0.87
C LYS A 173 20.57 15.41 -1.43
N PHE A 174 19.66 15.91 -0.61
CA PHE A 174 18.73 16.97 -0.98
C PHE A 174 19.45 18.25 -1.39
N ALA A 175 20.46 18.69 -0.62
CA ALA A 175 21.25 19.88 -0.93
C ALA A 175 22.01 19.78 -2.28
N LYS A 176 22.33 18.56 -2.71
CA LYS A 176 22.98 18.28 -4.01
C LYS A 176 21.99 18.06 -5.15
N GLY A 177 20.67 18.06 -4.88
CA GLY A 177 19.66 17.66 -5.85
C GLY A 177 19.72 16.18 -6.21
N GLU A 178 20.33 15.35 -5.35
CA GLU A 178 20.41 13.90 -5.51
C GLU A 178 19.19 13.22 -4.88
N ARG A 179 18.87 12.03 -5.38
CA ARG A 179 17.85 11.19 -4.75
C ARG A 179 18.33 10.72 -3.37
N PRO A 180 17.53 10.89 -2.30
CA PRO A 180 17.85 10.34 -1.00
C PRO A 180 17.99 8.82 -1.02
N ASP A 181 18.85 8.28 -0.17
CA ASP A 181 19.01 6.83 -0.09
C ASP A 181 17.75 6.19 0.50
N SER A 182 17.38 5.03 -0.02
CA SER A 182 16.16 4.29 0.34
C SER A 182 16.41 2.79 0.35
N PHE A 183 15.44 2.00 0.83
CA PHE A 183 15.44 0.55 0.58
C PHE A 183 15.18 0.29 -0.90
N ASP A 184 16.22 0.35 -1.72
CA ASP A 184 16.08 0.40 -3.16
C ASP A 184 15.98 -1.00 -3.81
N LYS A 185 15.00 -1.15 -4.69
CA LYS A 185 14.78 -2.31 -5.57
C LYS A 185 14.85 -1.92 -7.04
N ASP A 186 15.21 -0.69 -7.34
CA ASP A 186 15.27 -0.17 -8.69
C ASP A 186 16.32 -0.89 -9.52
N PHE A 187 17.31 -1.55 -8.90
CA PHE A 187 18.22 -2.45 -9.61
C PHE A 187 17.48 -3.62 -10.27
N VAL A 188 16.48 -4.23 -9.61
CA VAL A 188 15.66 -5.31 -10.18
C VAL A 188 14.79 -4.75 -11.31
N ARG A 189 14.14 -3.60 -11.08
CA ARG A 189 13.29 -2.95 -12.08
C ARG A 189 14.08 -2.57 -13.32
N ALA A 190 15.25 -1.97 -13.14
CA ALA A 190 16.16 -1.61 -14.23
C ALA A 190 16.65 -2.85 -14.96
N TRP A 191 16.95 -3.94 -14.25
CA TRP A 191 17.38 -5.19 -14.87
C TRP A 191 16.28 -5.81 -15.76
N VAL A 192 15.04 -5.82 -15.29
CA VAL A 192 13.89 -6.32 -16.04
C VAL A 192 13.58 -5.41 -17.24
N ALA A 193 13.49 -4.09 -17.02
CA ALA A 193 13.18 -3.12 -18.07
C ALA A 193 14.22 -3.08 -19.20
N ALA A 194 15.48 -3.40 -18.90
CA ALA A 194 16.53 -3.51 -19.91
C ALA A 194 16.38 -4.74 -20.82
N ARG A 195 15.52 -5.70 -20.48
CA ARG A 195 15.40 -7.01 -21.16
C ARG A 195 14.02 -7.26 -21.76
N CYS A 196 12.97 -6.75 -21.15
CA CYS A 196 11.60 -6.98 -21.61
C CYS A 196 10.64 -5.91 -21.09
N ASP A 197 9.47 -5.78 -21.73
CA ASP A 197 8.32 -5.12 -21.13
C ASP A 197 7.63 -6.10 -20.16
N PRO A 198 7.76 -5.96 -18.83
CA PRO A 198 7.22 -6.94 -17.88
C PRO A 198 5.69 -7.05 -17.90
N TYR A 199 5.00 -6.13 -18.57
CA TYR A 199 3.53 -6.13 -18.69
C TYR A 199 3.04 -6.80 -19.97
N LYS A 200 3.93 -7.10 -20.92
CA LYS A 200 3.57 -7.65 -22.23
C LYS A 200 4.34 -8.92 -22.56
N ASP A 201 5.59 -8.98 -22.16
CA ASP A 201 6.53 -10.02 -22.52
C ASP A 201 6.72 -11.02 -21.38
N GLN A 202 7.23 -12.20 -21.74
CA GLN A 202 7.66 -13.16 -20.73
C GLN A 202 8.92 -12.64 -20.03
N ILE A 203 8.84 -12.53 -18.70
CA ILE A 203 10.00 -12.13 -17.88
C ILE A 203 11.08 -13.23 -17.99
N PRO A 204 12.33 -12.88 -18.36
CA PRO A 204 13.43 -13.83 -18.37
C PRO A 204 13.68 -14.44 -17.00
N GLU A 205 14.37 -15.58 -16.96
CA GLU A 205 14.80 -16.18 -15.69
C GLU A 205 15.66 -15.18 -14.90
N ILE A 206 15.21 -14.85 -13.69
CA ILE A 206 15.91 -13.91 -12.81
C ILE A 206 17.11 -14.64 -12.19
N PRO A 207 18.34 -14.12 -12.32
CA PRO A 207 19.53 -14.75 -11.74
C PRO A 207 19.41 -14.94 -10.23
N ALA A 208 19.92 -16.06 -9.71
CA ALA A 208 19.89 -16.36 -8.28
C ALA A 208 20.52 -15.25 -7.42
N GLU A 209 21.64 -14.67 -7.88
CA GLU A 209 22.30 -13.56 -7.18
C GLU A 209 21.40 -12.33 -7.01
N MET A 210 20.59 -12.02 -8.03
CA MET A 210 19.62 -10.92 -7.97
C MET A 210 18.49 -11.22 -6.99
N ILE A 211 18.04 -12.48 -6.92
CA ILE A 211 17.05 -12.93 -5.94
C ILE A 211 17.62 -12.76 -4.52
N ASP A 212 18.86 -13.16 -4.29
CA ASP A 212 19.53 -13.06 -3.00
C ASP A 212 19.77 -11.60 -2.58
N GLU A 213 20.17 -10.74 -3.52
CA GLU A 213 20.33 -9.30 -3.27
C GLU A 213 19.00 -8.64 -2.93
N THR A 214 17.94 -8.99 -3.67
CA THR A 214 16.58 -8.51 -3.38
C THR A 214 16.13 -8.95 -2.00
N ALA A 215 16.35 -10.22 -1.65
CA ALA A 215 16.04 -10.74 -0.33
C ALA A 215 16.80 -9.99 0.78
N ARG A 216 18.09 -9.69 0.57
CA ARG A 216 18.90 -8.89 1.51
C ARG A 216 18.33 -7.49 1.71
N VAL A 217 17.84 -6.82 0.67
CA VAL A 217 17.18 -5.50 0.81
C VAL A 217 15.92 -5.61 1.68
N TYR A 218 15.09 -6.62 1.49
CA TYR A 218 13.89 -6.82 2.32
C TYR A 218 14.24 -7.19 3.78
N ILE A 219 15.28 -8.00 3.98
CA ILE A 219 15.78 -8.32 5.32
C ILE A 219 16.24 -7.04 6.01
N GLN A 220 17.11 -6.25 5.35
CA GLN A 220 17.57 -4.97 5.89
C GLN A 220 16.40 -4.05 6.22
N ALA A 221 15.41 -3.95 5.33
CA ALA A 221 14.22 -3.13 5.57
C ALA A 221 13.44 -3.62 6.79
N PHE A 222 13.17 -4.92 6.90
CA PHE A 222 12.52 -5.50 8.08
C PHE A 222 13.29 -5.19 9.36
N GLU A 223 14.60 -5.43 9.36
CA GLU A 223 15.43 -5.26 10.55
C GLU A 223 15.52 -3.80 10.97
N THR A 224 15.65 -2.88 10.00
CA THR A 224 15.72 -1.44 10.28
C THR A 224 14.38 -0.90 10.78
N ILE A 225 13.28 -1.19 10.07
CA ILE A 225 11.93 -0.69 10.41
C ILE A 225 11.48 -1.24 11.76
N THR A 226 11.69 -2.54 12.02
CA THR A 226 11.19 -3.19 13.24
C THR A 226 12.18 -3.12 14.41
N GLY A 227 13.48 -3.01 14.14
CA GLY A 227 14.57 -3.18 15.10
C GLY A 227 14.74 -4.61 15.60
N ARG A 228 14.22 -5.60 14.87
CA ARG A 228 14.33 -7.03 15.19
C ARG A 228 15.23 -7.71 14.18
N ALA A 229 16.06 -8.66 14.61
CA ALA A 229 16.79 -9.51 13.69
C ALA A 229 15.82 -10.36 12.85
N PHE A 230 16.11 -10.52 11.56
CA PHE A 230 15.38 -11.43 10.71
C PHE A 230 15.89 -12.85 10.89
N GLU A 231 15.01 -13.77 11.28
CA GLU A 231 15.35 -15.17 11.45
C GLU A 231 15.12 -15.92 10.14
N VAL A 232 16.21 -16.34 9.51
CA VAL A 232 16.14 -17.20 8.32
C VAL A 232 15.78 -18.60 8.77
N GLU A 233 14.58 -19.03 8.45
CA GLU A 233 14.19 -20.42 8.65
C GLU A 233 14.87 -21.32 7.60
N THR A 234 15.71 -22.23 8.07
CA THR A 234 16.50 -23.16 7.26
C THR A 234 15.91 -24.57 7.19
N GLY A 235 14.78 -24.81 7.88
CA GLY A 235 14.09 -26.09 7.80
C GLY A 235 13.55 -26.28 6.39
N GLY A 236 13.94 -27.37 5.71
CA GLY A 236 13.56 -27.69 4.32
C GLY A 236 12.06 -27.94 4.08
N GLU A 237 11.19 -27.37 4.90
CA GLU A 237 9.75 -27.34 4.68
C GLU A 237 9.44 -26.56 3.39
N PRO A 238 8.58 -27.09 2.50
CA PRO A 238 8.14 -26.35 1.32
C PRO A 238 7.48 -25.02 1.70
N ILE A 239 7.86 -23.94 1.00
CA ILE A 239 7.40 -22.56 1.26
C ILE A 239 5.87 -22.47 1.39
N LEU A 240 5.11 -23.15 0.52
CA LEU A 240 3.65 -23.13 0.54
C LEU A 240 3.06 -23.76 1.80
N THR A 241 3.69 -24.82 2.33
CA THR A 241 3.26 -25.47 3.58
C THR A 241 3.45 -24.50 4.74
N ARG A 242 4.61 -23.86 4.82
CA ARG A 242 4.89 -22.83 5.83
C ARG A 242 3.88 -21.68 5.78
N ILE A 243 3.62 -21.13 4.59
CA ILE A 243 2.65 -20.04 4.42
C ILE A 243 1.28 -20.49 4.95
N ARG A 244 0.81 -21.67 4.56
CA ARG A 244 -0.49 -22.20 5.02
C ARG A 244 -0.54 -22.38 6.54
N LYS A 245 0.52 -22.95 7.13
CA LYS A 245 0.64 -23.14 8.58
C LYS A 245 0.54 -21.81 9.34
N ASN A 246 1.27 -20.78 8.89
CA ASN A 246 1.26 -19.46 9.52
C ASN A 246 -0.08 -18.73 9.34
N LEU A 247 -0.82 -19.02 8.27
CA LEU A 247 -2.14 -18.43 8.02
C LEU A 247 -3.30 -19.20 8.69
N ALA A 248 -3.12 -20.48 9.02
CA ALA A 248 -4.19 -21.34 9.53
C ALA A 248 -4.84 -20.83 10.82
N VAL A 249 -4.10 -20.10 11.66
CA VAL A 249 -4.64 -19.50 12.90
C VAL A 249 -5.58 -18.32 12.64
N TYR A 250 -5.57 -17.76 11.42
CA TYR A 250 -6.36 -16.59 11.03
C TYR A 250 -7.48 -16.90 10.02
N ILE A 251 -7.49 -18.10 9.43
CA ILE A 251 -8.48 -18.54 8.46
C ILE A 251 -9.34 -19.62 9.13
N PRO A 252 -10.61 -19.31 9.49
CA PRO A 252 -11.53 -20.32 10.01
C PRO A 252 -11.65 -21.50 9.05
N ALA A 253 -11.77 -22.71 9.60
CA ALA A 253 -11.96 -23.96 8.84
C ALA A 253 -13.28 -23.97 8.05
#